data_AF-A0A970EFK9-F1
#
_entry.id   AF-A0A970EFK9-F1
#
_cell.length_a   1.000
_cell.length_b   1.000
_cell.length_c   1.000
_cell.angle_alpha   90.00
_cell.angle_beta   90.00
_cell.angle_gamma   90.00
#
_symmetry.space_group_name_H-M   'P 1'
#
loop_
_entity.id
_entity.type
_entity.pdbx_description
1 polymer ?
#
loop_
_entity_poly.entity_id
_entity_poly.type
_entity_poly.pdbx_seq_one_letter_code
_entity_poly.pdbx_strand_id
1 'polypeptide(L)'
;MSFYIKAWEDSVNKVKETSKRIGASFPHACKNGFYDNSYPSWWTNGFWPGILWLMYKVEKEESFAEIAKEVENKLDEVIQNYYGIDHDAGFLWILSSVAQYKILKSEKSKQRALHVANLLAGRFNPKGSFIRAWNGEGKEGWAIVDCLMNLPLLYWASEETRDPRYRHIAQAHADMALKYFVREDGSVCHIVSFDPENGEFIEVK
;
A
#
# COMPACT_ATOMS: atom_id res chain seq x y z
N MET A 1 -15.22 -29.72 13.83
CA MET A 1 -14.40 -28.54 13.48
C MET A 1 -15.32 -27.36 13.23
N SER A 2 -15.07 -26.17 13.76
CA SER A 2 -15.84 -24.98 13.35
C SER A 2 -15.48 -24.59 11.91
N PHE A 3 -16.40 -23.90 11.23
CA PHE A 3 -16.16 -23.38 9.88
C PHE A 3 -14.88 -22.54 9.81
N TYR A 4 -14.66 -21.67 10.81
CA TYR A 4 -13.49 -20.79 10.85
C TYR A 4 -12.17 -21.54 10.98
N ILE A 5 -12.11 -22.61 11.79
CA ILE A 5 -10.90 -23.41 11.93
C ILE A 5 -10.59 -24.12 10.60
N LYS A 6 -11.61 -24.73 9.97
CA LYS A 6 -11.41 -25.39 8.68
C LYS A 6 -10.96 -24.40 7.59
N ALA A 7 -11.61 -23.24 7.50
CA ALA A 7 -11.24 -22.20 6.53
C ALA A 7 -9.81 -21.69 6.75
N TRP A 8 -9.38 -21.56 8.01
CA TRP A 8 -8.00 -21.23 8.36
C TRP A 8 -7.02 -22.31 7.88
N GLU A 9 -7.26 -23.58 8.21
CA GLU A 9 -6.40 -24.69 7.77
C GLU A 9 -6.32 -24.80 6.24
N ASP A 10 -7.45 -24.67 5.55
CA ASP A 10 -7.50 -24.66 4.08
C ASP A 10 -6.68 -23.50 3.52
N SER A 11 -6.73 -22.31 4.14
CA SER A 11 -5.95 -21.14 3.75
C SER A 11 -4.45 -21.33 3.98
N VAL A 12 -4.06 -21.85 5.15
CA VAL A 12 -2.65 -22.14 5.48
C VAL A 12 -2.09 -23.15 4.49
N ASN A 13 -2.79 -24.26 4.25
CA ASN A 13 -2.37 -25.29 3.30
C ASN A 13 -2.24 -24.72 1.88
N LYS A 14 -3.20 -23.88 1.47
CA LYS A 14 -3.15 -23.22 0.16
C LYS A 14 -1.94 -22.30 0.04
N VAL A 15 -1.63 -21.49 1.05
CA VAL A 15 -0.48 -20.58 1.02
C VAL A 15 0.84 -21.36 1.08
N LYS A 16 0.94 -22.43 1.87
CA LYS A 16 2.11 -23.34 1.89
C LYS A 16 2.44 -23.91 0.50
N GLU A 17 1.42 -24.36 -0.24
CA GLU A 17 1.64 -24.89 -1.60
C GLU A 17 1.89 -23.79 -2.63
N THR A 18 1.22 -22.65 -2.48
CA THR A 18 1.35 -21.54 -3.42
C THR A 18 2.68 -20.82 -3.25
N SER A 19 3.21 -20.72 -2.02
CA SER A 19 4.50 -20.07 -1.73
C SER A 19 5.67 -20.79 -2.42
N LYS A 20 5.62 -22.12 -2.51
CA LYS A 20 6.60 -22.93 -3.25
C LYS A 20 6.64 -22.59 -4.74
N ARG A 21 5.51 -22.15 -5.32
CA ARG A 21 5.38 -21.84 -6.75
C ARG A 21 5.65 -20.37 -7.05
N ILE A 22 5.09 -19.47 -6.25
CA ILE A 22 5.25 -18.03 -6.41
C ILE A 22 6.65 -17.60 -5.99
N GLY A 23 7.14 -18.12 -4.85
CA GLY A 23 8.40 -17.70 -4.26
C GLY A 23 8.46 -16.18 -4.02
N ALA A 24 9.66 -15.63 -4.13
CA ALA A 24 9.89 -14.20 -4.01
C ALA A 24 9.64 -13.48 -5.34
N SER A 25 8.38 -13.29 -5.68
CA SER A 25 7.93 -12.64 -6.92
C SER A 25 6.75 -11.70 -6.66
N PHE A 26 6.15 -11.17 -7.72
CA PHE A 26 5.10 -10.15 -7.68
C PHE A 26 3.78 -10.67 -8.27
N PRO A 27 3.05 -11.55 -7.56
CA PRO A 27 1.81 -12.11 -8.08
C PRO A 27 0.68 -11.07 -8.03
N HIS A 28 -0.04 -10.90 -9.13
CA HIS A 28 -1.20 -10.03 -9.23
C HIS A 28 -2.48 -10.84 -9.44
N ALA A 29 -2.55 -11.56 -10.56
CA ALA A 29 -3.77 -12.24 -10.98
C ALA A 29 -3.48 -13.66 -11.45
N CYS A 30 -4.48 -14.52 -11.28
CA CYS A 30 -4.42 -15.91 -11.69
C CYS A 30 -5.00 -16.08 -13.09
N LYS A 31 -4.24 -16.72 -13.99
CA LYS A 31 -4.73 -17.21 -15.28
C LYS A 31 -4.52 -18.71 -15.34
N ASN A 32 -5.59 -19.47 -15.59
CA ASN A 32 -5.57 -20.93 -15.68
C ASN A 32 -4.95 -21.65 -14.46
N GLY A 33 -5.15 -21.11 -13.25
CA GLY A 33 -4.64 -21.70 -12.01
C GLY A 33 -3.20 -21.29 -11.64
N PHE A 34 -2.56 -20.41 -12.41
CA PHE A 34 -1.21 -19.90 -12.16
C PHE A 34 -1.23 -18.39 -11.97
N TYR A 35 -0.55 -17.90 -10.93
CA TYR A 35 -0.29 -16.48 -10.77
C TYR A 35 0.75 -16.02 -11.80
N ASP A 36 0.59 -14.79 -12.26
CA ASP A 36 1.59 -14.07 -13.02
C ASP A 36 2.75 -13.58 -12.13
N ASN A 37 3.72 -12.93 -12.76
CA ASN A 37 4.78 -12.19 -12.09
C ASN A 37 4.86 -10.80 -12.71
N SER A 38 4.23 -9.84 -12.04
CA SER A 38 4.14 -8.44 -12.46
C SER A 38 5.46 -7.71 -12.28
N TYR A 39 5.53 -6.50 -12.82
CA TYR A 39 6.68 -5.61 -12.59
C TYR A 39 6.68 -5.08 -11.13
N PRO A 40 7.83 -4.70 -10.56
CA PRO A 40 7.97 -4.41 -9.14
C PRO A 40 7.09 -3.27 -8.59
N SER A 41 6.81 -2.25 -9.40
CA SER A 41 5.98 -1.09 -9.00
C SER A 41 4.48 -1.30 -9.11
N TRP A 42 4.00 -2.52 -9.40
CA TRP A 42 2.56 -2.79 -9.46
C TRP A 42 1.91 -2.70 -8.08
N TRP A 43 0.75 -2.04 -8.00
CA TRP A 43 0.08 -1.66 -6.74
C TRP A 43 -0.27 -2.84 -5.81
N THR A 44 -0.38 -4.05 -6.35
CA THR A 44 -0.71 -5.25 -5.56
C THR A 44 0.49 -5.93 -4.90
N ASN A 45 1.71 -5.49 -5.18
CA ASN A 45 2.91 -6.24 -4.83
C ASN A 45 3.21 -6.32 -3.32
N GLY A 46 2.57 -5.48 -2.51
CA GLY A 46 2.65 -5.60 -1.04
C GLY A 46 1.74 -6.67 -0.45
N PHE A 47 0.68 -7.11 -1.14
CA PHE A 47 -0.27 -8.07 -0.57
C PHE A 47 0.35 -9.45 -0.37
N TRP A 48 1.20 -9.90 -1.30
CA TRP A 48 1.89 -11.19 -1.17
C TRP A 48 2.80 -11.27 0.07
N PRO A 49 3.77 -10.36 0.29
CA PRO A 49 4.56 -10.37 1.52
C PRO A 49 3.68 -10.12 2.76
N GLY A 50 2.58 -9.37 2.64
CA GLY A 50 1.60 -9.22 3.72
C GLY A 50 0.96 -10.54 4.15
N ILE A 51 0.51 -11.36 3.20
CA ILE A 51 -0.04 -12.70 3.46
C ILE A 51 1.03 -13.58 4.12
N LEU A 52 2.27 -13.56 3.61
CA LEU A 52 3.37 -14.35 4.16
C LEU A 52 3.73 -13.94 5.59
N TRP A 53 3.73 -12.64 5.91
CA TRP A 53 3.93 -12.16 7.27
C TRP A 53 2.82 -12.59 8.23
N LEU A 54 1.56 -12.59 7.77
CA LEU A 54 0.45 -13.13 8.55
C LEU A 54 0.62 -14.63 8.83
N MET A 55 1.02 -15.41 7.82
CA MET A 55 1.28 -16.84 8.00
C MET A 55 2.46 -17.09 8.94
N TYR A 56 3.57 -16.36 8.79
CA TYR A 56 4.72 -16.46 9.67
C TYR A 56 4.37 -16.17 11.13
N LYS A 57 3.52 -15.16 11.40
CA LYS A 57 3.12 -14.81 12.77
C LYS A 57 2.43 -15.98 13.48
N VAL A 58 1.65 -16.78 12.77
CA VAL A 58 0.85 -17.88 13.32
C VAL A 58 1.61 -19.19 13.28
N GLU A 59 2.10 -19.59 12.11
CA GLU A 59 2.69 -20.91 11.87
C GLU A 59 4.17 -20.99 12.28
N LYS A 60 4.86 -19.85 12.38
CA LYS A 60 6.30 -19.77 12.67
C LYS A 60 7.19 -20.52 11.68
N GLU A 61 6.71 -20.74 10.45
CA GLU A 61 7.48 -21.36 9.38
C GLU A 61 8.42 -20.32 8.75
N GLU A 62 9.73 -20.49 8.92
CA GLU A 62 10.74 -19.52 8.47
C GLU A 62 10.74 -19.29 6.95
N SER A 63 10.32 -20.29 6.16
CA SER A 63 10.20 -20.18 4.70
C SER A 63 9.34 -18.98 4.27
N PHE A 64 8.27 -18.68 5.01
CA PHE A 64 7.41 -17.52 4.73
C PHE A 64 8.13 -16.19 4.99
N ALA A 65 8.88 -16.10 6.09
CA ALA A 65 9.64 -14.91 6.43
C ALA A 65 10.78 -14.68 5.44
N GLU A 66 11.45 -15.73 4.98
CA GLU A 66 12.51 -15.66 3.97
C GLU A 66 11.99 -15.10 2.64
N ILE A 67 10.88 -15.66 2.14
CA ILE A 67 10.26 -15.17 0.90
C ILE A 67 9.83 -13.71 1.07
N ALA A 68 9.17 -13.35 2.17
CA ALA A 68 8.70 -11.99 2.40
C ALA A 68 9.84 -10.96 2.45
N LYS A 69 10.97 -11.30 3.09
CA LYS A 69 12.19 -10.47 3.12
C LYS A 69 12.79 -10.29 1.73
N GLU A 70 12.81 -11.34 0.91
CA GLU A 70 13.34 -11.24 -0.45
C GLU A 70 12.43 -10.39 -1.35
N VAL A 71 11.11 -10.51 -1.24
CA VAL A 71 10.17 -9.61 -1.93
C VAL A 71 10.40 -8.16 -1.52
N GLU A 72 10.55 -7.89 -0.21
CA GLU A 72 10.86 -6.54 0.29
C GLU A 72 12.15 -5.99 -0.34
N ASN A 73 13.21 -6.79 -0.46
CA ASN A 73 14.45 -6.35 -1.09
C ASN A 73 14.25 -6.02 -2.58
N LYS A 74 13.40 -6.75 -3.31
CA LYS A 74 13.10 -6.47 -4.72
C LYS A 74 12.31 -5.16 -4.90
N LEU A 75 11.53 -4.75 -3.90
CA LEU A 75 10.83 -3.46 -3.91
C LEU A 75 11.79 -2.25 -3.83
N ASP A 76 13.07 -2.44 -3.46
CA ASP A 76 14.06 -1.34 -3.45
C ASP A 76 14.23 -0.71 -4.85
N GLU A 77 14.02 -1.48 -5.94
CA GLU A 77 14.03 -0.96 -7.32
C GLU A 77 12.99 0.16 -7.53
N VAL A 78 11.82 0.02 -6.89
CA VAL A 78 10.71 0.96 -7.04
C VAL A 78 11.05 2.31 -6.40
N ILE A 79 11.75 2.27 -5.27
CA ILE A 79 12.14 3.46 -4.50
C ILE A 79 13.23 4.25 -5.23
N GLN A 80 14.11 3.55 -5.95
CA GLN A 80 15.23 4.16 -6.68
C GLN A 80 14.80 4.85 -7.98
N ASN A 81 13.58 4.58 -8.46
CA ASN A 81 13.03 5.18 -9.66
C ASN A 81 12.06 6.31 -9.32
N TYR A 82 12.33 7.52 -9.82
CA TYR A 82 11.47 8.69 -9.62
C TYR A 82 10.00 8.44 -10.01
N TYR A 83 9.75 7.66 -11.07
CA TYR A 83 8.40 7.34 -11.54
C TYR A 83 7.83 6.05 -10.94
N GLY A 84 8.57 5.38 -10.07
CA GLY A 84 8.20 4.08 -9.51
C GLY A 84 7.09 4.15 -8.48
N ILE A 85 6.87 5.31 -7.84
CA ILE A 85 5.90 5.45 -6.75
C ILE A 85 4.72 6.33 -7.16
N ASP A 86 3.52 5.85 -6.86
CA ASP A 86 2.27 6.59 -6.88
C ASP A 86 1.60 6.58 -5.48
N HIS A 87 0.31 6.88 -5.38
CA HIS A 87 -0.39 6.88 -4.09
C HIS A 87 -0.50 5.49 -3.42
N ASP A 88 -0.28 4.39 -4.14
CA ASP A 88 -0.42 3.01 -3.62
C ASP A 88 0.79 2.55 -2.79
N ALA A 89 1.67 3.48 -2.45
CA ALA A 89 2.81 3.26 -1.57
C ALA A 89 2.44 2.60 -0.22
N GLY A 90 1.26 2.90 0.32
CA GLY A 90 0.78 2.26 1.53
C GLY A 90 0.53 0.76 1.34
N PHE A 91 -0.13 0.36 0.25
CA PHE A 91 -0.34 -1.06 -0.06
C PHE A 91 0.97 -1.83 -0.17
N LEU A 92 1.99 -1.25 -0.78
CA LEU A 92 3.29 -1.90 -0.94
C LEU A 92 4.06 -1.98 0.39
N TRP A 93 4.25 -0.87 1.09
CA TRP A 93 5.22 -0.78 2.19
C TRP A 93 4.64 -0.96 3.59
N ILE A 94 3.33 -0.82 3.80
CA ILE A 94 2.72 -1.22 5.08
C ILE A 94 2.78 -2.73 5.24
N LEU A 95 2.45 -3.46 4.16
CA LEU A 95 2.33 -4.91 4.16
C LEU A 95 3.68 -5.63 4.02
N SER A 96 4.72 -4.95 3.54
CA SER A 96 6.09 -5.46 3.49
C SER A 96 6.95 -4.90 4.63
N SER A 97 7.50 -3.70 4.47
CA SER A 97 8.49 -3.12 5.38
C SER A 97 7.96 -2.80 6.77
N VAL A 98 6.78 -2.17 6.90
CA VAL A 98 6.22 -1.89 8.24
C VAL A 98 5.88 -3.20 8.95
N ALA A 99 5.34 -4.19 8.24
CA ALA A 99 5.07 -5.52 8.80
C ALA A 99 6.36 -6.19 9.31
N GLN A 100 7.42 -6.21 8.50
CA GLN A 100 8.72 -6.76 8.89
C GLN A 100 9.32 -6.03 10.10
N TYR A 101 9.23 -4.68 10.14
CA TYR A 101 9.67 -3.91 11.30
C TYR A 101 8.86 -4.26 12.55
N LYS A 102 7.53 -4.35 12.45
CA LYS A 102 6.67 -4.66 13.60
C LYS A 102 6.94 -6.07 14.15
N ILE A 103 7.19 -7.04 13.27
CA ILE A 103 7.38 -8.45 13.63
C ILE A 103 8.81 -8.74 14.11
N LEU A 104 9.83 -8.27 13.36
CA LEU A 104 11.23 -8.63 13.56
C LEU A 104 12.10 -7.47 14.05
N LYS A 105 11.55 -6.28 14.23
CA LYS A 105 12.29 -5.06 14.63
C LYS A 105 13.45 -4.72 13.69
N SER A 106 13.26 -4.98 12.39
CA SER A 106 14.25 -4.65 11.37
C SER A 106 14.35 -3.14 11.14
N GLU A 107 15.43 -2.52 11.61
CA GLU A 107 15.68 -1.08 11.39
C GLU A 107 15.85 -0.73 9.90
N LYS A 108 16.37 -1.65 9.08
CA LYS A 108 16.44 -1.46 7.62
C LYS A 108 15.03 -1.30 7.02
N SER A 109 14.09 -2.15 7.41
CA SER A 109 12.68 -2.06 7.00
C SER A 109 12.03 -0.77 7.52
N LYS A 110 12.32 -0.35 8.76
CA LYS A 110 11.85 0.94 9.29
C LYS A 110 12.32 2.11 8.41
N GLN A 111 13.61 2.14 8.07
CA GLN A 111 14.18 3.18 7.21
C GLN A 111 13.55 3.20 5.83
N ARG A 112 13.34 2.04 5.20
CA ARG A 112 12.62 1.93 3.91
C ARG A 112 11.22 2.51 3.99
N ALA A 113 10.42 2.08 4.97
CA ALA A 113 9.04 2.54 5.11
C ALA A 113 8.95 4.04 5.41
N LEU A 114 9.86 4.60 6.24
CA LEU A 114 9.91 6.05 6.50
C LEU A 114 10.33 6.84 5.25
N HIS A 115 11.26 6.31 4.46
CA HIS A 115 11.64 6.92 3.19
C HIS A 115 10.46 6.97 2.22
N VAL A 116 9.72 5.87 2.09
CA VAL A 116 8.52 5.80 1.26
C VAL A 116 7.40 6.70 1.79
N ALA A 117 7.23 6.82 3.11
CA ALA A 117 6.29 7.76 3.71
C ALA A 117 6.62 9.22 3.33
N ASN A 118 7.90 9.59 3.22
CA ASN A 118 8.29 10.90 2.69
C ASN A 118 7.92 11.06 1.21
N LEU A 119 8.11 10.02 0.39
CA LEU A 119 7.75 10.07 -1.02
C LEU A 119 6.23 10.20 -1.20
N LEU A 120 5.43 9.46 -0.42
CA LEU A 120 3.96 9.58 -0.41
C LEU A 120 3.51 10.97 0.08
N ALA A 121 4.09 11.47 1.17
CA ALA A 121 3.82 12.83 1.67
C ALA A 121 4.18 13.91 0.64
N GLY A 122 5.25 13.71 -0.13
CA GLY A 122 5.66 14.61 -1.21
C GLY A 122 4.69 14.70 -2.39
N ARG A 123 3.72 13.78 -2.48
CA ARG A 123 2.63 13.84 -3.48
C ARG A 123 1.46 14.70 -3.03
N PHE A 124 1.49 15.25 -1.82
CA PHE A 124 0.43 16.10 -1.29
C PHE A 124 0.38 17.46 -1.98
N ASN A 125 -0.77 17.79 -2.55
CA ASN A 125 -1.10 19.13 -3.03
C ASN A 125 -1.72 19.94 -1.88
N PRO A 126 -1.02 20.97 -1.36
CA PRO A 126 -1.51 21.74 -0.22
C PRO A 126 -2.67 22.69 -0.55
N LYS A 127 -2.89 23.02 -1.83
CA LYS A 127 -3.99 23.90 -2.26
C LYS A 127 -5.31 23.15 -2.29
N GLY A 128 -5.33 21.96 -2.87
CA GLY A 128 -6.52 21.10 -2.93
C GLY A 128 -6.66 20.12 -1.76
N SER A 129 -5.67 20.05 -0.88
CA SER A 129 -5.63 19.10 0.25
C SER A 129 -5.77 17.64 -0.15
N PHE A 130 -5.20 17.25 -1.30
CA PHE A 130 -5.24 15.87 -1.78
C PHE A 130 -3.83 15.33 -2.02
N ILE A 131 -3.71 14.00 -2.06
CA ILE A 131 -2.48 13.30 -2.44
C ILE A 131 -2.71 12.90 -3.89
N ARG A 132 -1.83 13.35 -4.79
CA ARG A 132 -1.93 13.01 -6.21
C ARG A 132 -1.88 11.49 -6.37
N ALA A 133 -2.90 10.93 -7.01
CA ALA A 133 -3.05 9.50 -7.19
C ALA A 133 -1.96 8.92 -8.10
N TRP A 134 -2.11 9.06 -9.41
CA TRP A 134 -1.21 8.44 -10.39
C TRP A 134 -0.17 9.40 -10.96
N ASN A 135 0.85 8.82 -11.58
CA ASN A 135 1.82 9.55 -12.40
C ASN A 135 1.29 9.73 -13.84
N GLY A 136 1.83 10.72 -14.56
CA GLY A 136 1.54 10.98 -15.96
C GLY A 136 0.74 12.26 -16.20
N GLU A 137 0.81 12.73 -17.44
CA GLU A 137 0.15 13.96 -17.90
C GLU A 137 -1.38 13.84 -17.79
N GLY A 138 -2.02 14.92 -17.32
CA GLY A 138 -3.46 15.00 -17.14
C GLY A 138 -3.99 14.35 -15.85
N LYS A 139 -3.09 13.87 -14.97
CA LYS A 139 -3.42 13.22 -13.69
C LYS A 139 -2.89 14.02 -12.49
N GLU A 140 -2.33 15.20 -12.72
CA GLU A 140 -1.73 16.06 -11.70
C GLU A 140 -2.72 16.41 -10.58
N GLY A 141 -3.99 16.59 -10.97
CA GLY A 141 -5.10 16.92 -10.08
C GLY A 141 -5.94 15.74 -9.60
N TRP A 142 -5.58 14.50 -9.92
CA TRP A 142 -6.45 13.35 -9.61
C TRP A 142 -6.21 12.86 -8.19
N ALA A 143 -7.29 12.65 -7.46
CA ALA A 143 -7.36 11.89 -6.23
C ALA A 143 -8.28 10.68 -6.44
N ILE A 144 -7.99 9.56 -5.77
CA ILE A 144 -8.75 8.32 -5.89
C ILE A 144 -9.03 7.78 -4.49
N VAL A 145 -10.21 7.19 -4.30
CA VAL A 145 -10.77 6.82 -2.99
C VAL A 145 -9.91 5.83 -2.20
N ASP A 146 -9.24 4.91 -2.88
CA ASP A 146 -8.34 3.91 -2.28
C ASP A 146 -7.07 4.52 -1.67
N CYS A 147 -6.76 5.79 -1.94
CA CYS A 147 -5.72 6.52 -1.22
C CYS A 147 -5.99 6.56 0.30
N LEU A 148 -7.26 6.46 0.74
CA LEU A 148 -7.62 6.29 2.15
C LEU A 148 -6.96 5.07 2.80
N MET A 149 -6.76 3.98 2.04
CA MET A 149 -6.07 2.78 2.52
C MET A 149 -4.55 2.92 2.53
N ASN A 150 -4.02 3.98 1.92
CA ASN A 150 -2.60 4.30 1.87
C ASN A 150 -2.18 5.30 2.97
N LEU A 151 -3.13 6.08 3.50
CA LEU A 151 -2.91 7.00 4.63
C LEU A 151 -2.33 6.36 5.90
N PRO A 152 -2.64 5.09 6.26
CA PRO A 152 -2.06 4.48 7.45
C PRO A 152 -0.52 4.43 7.44
N LEU A 153 0.14 4.51 6.28
CA LEU A 153 1.60 4.65 6.19
C LEU A 153 2.06 5.98 6.80
N LEU A 154 1.34 7.07 6.51
CA LEU A 154 1.64 8.40 7.03
C LEU A 154 1.32 8.48 8.52
N TYR A 155 0.20 7.90 8.98
CA TYR A 155 -0.09 7.83 10.41
C TYR A 155 0.98 7.05 11.17
N TRP A 156 1.39 5.88 10.65
CA TRP A 156 2.49 5.11 11.24
C TRP A 156 3.80 5.91 11.28
N ALA A 157 4.16 6.60 10.19
CA ALA A 157 5.36 7.43 10.16
C ALA A 157 5.30 8.56 11.20
N SER A 158 4.12 9.18 11.40
CA SER A 158 3.90 10.19 12.44
C SER A 158 4.14 9.64 13.84
N GLU A 159 3.61 8.46 14.14
CA GLU A 159 3.80 7.80 15.45
C GLU A 159 5.27 7.43 15.70
N GLU A 160 5.94 6.84 14.72
CA GLU A 160 7.32 6.36 14.85
C GLU A 160 8.35 7.48 14.99
N THR A 161 8.11 8.62 14.33
CA THR A 161 9.03 9.76 14.31
C THR A 161 8.64 10.87 15.27
N ARG A 162 7.40 10.84 15.79
CA ARG A 162 6.74 11.94 16.50
C ARG A 162 6.62 13.23 15.67
N ASP A 163 6.74 13.11 14.35
CA ASP A 163 6.60 14.23 13.43
C ASP A 163 5.13 14.36 13.02
N PRO A 164 4.46 15.46 13.42
CA PRO A 164 3.03 15.61 13.18
C PRO A 164 2.69 15.89 11.70
N ARG A 165 3.67 16.24 10.85
CA ARG A 165 3.39 16.59 9.45
C ARG A 165 2.71 15.46 8.68
N TYR A 166 3.11 14.21 8.92
CA TYR A 166 2.52 13.06 8.23
C TYR A 166 1.04 12.90 8.59
N ARG A 167 0.70 13.05 9.88
CA ARG A 167 -0.69 13.03 10.35
C ARG A 167 -1.50 14.20 9.76
N HIS A 168 -0.95 15.41 9.70
CA HIS A 168 -1.64 16.56 9.12
C HIS A 168 -1.98 16.32 7.64
N ILE A 169 -1.05 15.79 6.86
CA ILE A 169 -1.27 15.44 5.45
C ILE A 169 -2.35 14.37 5.32
N ALA A 170 -2.24 13.30 6.11
CA ALA A 170 -3.22 12.21 6.07
C ALA A 170 -4.64 12.69 6.43
N GLN A 171 -4.77 13.49 7.48
CA GLN A 171 -6.05 14.04 7.89
C GLN A 171 -6.62 15.00 6.85
N ALA A 172 -5.80 15.89 6.29
CA ALA A 172 -6.24 16.81 5.23
C ALA A 172 -6.78 16.05 4.00
N HIS A 173 -6.11 14.97 3.58
CA HIS A 173 -6.61 14.11 2.51
C HIS A 173 -7.92 13.41 2.89
N ALA A 174 -8.02 12.88 4.11
CA ALA A 174 -9.23 12.20 4.57
C ALA A 174 -10.44 13.15 4.65
N ASP A 175 -10.24 14.38 5.13
CA ASP A 175 -11.27 15.42 5.20
C ASP A 175 -11.70 15.86 3.79
N MET A 176 -10.75 16.01 2.87
CA MET A 176 -11.01 16.23 1.44
C MET A 176 -11.82 15.08 0.84
N ALA A 177 -11.45 13.83 1.15
CA ALA A 177 -12.15 12.66 0.66
C ALA A 177 -13.60 12.61 1.14
N LEU A 178 -13.84 12.88 2.43
CA LEU A 178 -15.18 12.96 3.00
C LEU A 178 -16.03 14.05 2.30
N LYS A 179 -15.43 15.18 1.96
CA LYS A 179 -16.11 16.31 1.33
C LYS A 179 -16.50 16.03 -0.14
N TYR A 180 -15.64 15.35 -0.91
CA TYR A 180 -15.81 15.26 -2.36
C TYR A 180 -16.10 13.86 -2.91
N PHE A 181 -15.77 12.79 -2.17
CA PHE A 181 -15.99 11.42 -2.64
C PHE A 181 -17.32 10.84 -2.17
N VAL A 182 -17.81 11.23 -1.00
CA VAL A 182 -19.06 10.72 -0.44
C VAL A 182 -20.23 11.54 -0.97
N ARG A 183 -21.17 10.90 -1.66
CA ARG A 183 -22.38 11.53 -2.19
C ARG A 183 -23.45 11.63 -1.10
N GLU A 184 -24.46 12.47 -1.32
CA GLU A 184 -25.58 12.66 -0.37
C GLU A 184 -26.33 11.36 -0.06
N ASP A 185 -26.37 10.41 -1.00
CA ASP A 185 -27.01 9.10 -0.84
C ASP A 185 -26.11 8.06 -0.14
N GLY A 186 -24.90 8.44 0.27
CA GLY A 186 -23.91 7.57 0.91
C GLY A 186 -23.11 6.70 -0.07
N SER A 187 -23.34 6.80 -1.38
CA SER A 187 -22.46 6.17 -2.37
C SER A 187 -21.14 6.93 -2.50
N VAL A 188 -20.12 6.28 -3.08
CA VAL A 188 -18.77 6.83 -3.15
C VAL A 188 -18.29 6.92 -4.60
N CYS A 189 -17.66 8.04 -4.95
CA CYS A 189 -17.01 8.27 -6.24
C CYS A 189 -15.71 7.47 -6.34
N HIS A 190 -15.30 7.09 -7.55
CA HIS A 190 -14.01 6.44 -7.75
C HIS A 190 -12.88 7.47 -7.78
N ILE A 191 -13.00 8.47 -8.66
CA ILE A 191 -11.97 9.49 -8.90
C ILE A 191 -12.58 10.89 -8.79
N VAL A 192 -11.83 11.81 -8.19
CA VAL A 192 -12.15 13.25 -8.18
C VAL A 192 -10.98 14.01 -8.80
N SER A 193 -11.27 14.96 -9.68
CA SER A 193 -10.30 15.83 -10.32
C SER A 193 -10.34 17.23 -9.72
N PHE A 194 -9.17 17.76 -9.40
CA PHE A 194 -8.95 19.13 -8.93
C PHE A 194 -8.06 19.88 -9.92
N ASP A 195 -8.10 21.20 -9.90
CA ASP A 195 -7.07 22.03 -10.52
C ASP A 195 -5.79 21.93 -9.66
N PRO A 196 -4.64 21.53 -10.24
CA PRO A 196 -3.43 21.30 -9.46
C PRO A 196 -2.76 22.60 -8.97
N GLU A 197 -3.05 23.75 -9.57
CA GLU A 197 -2.44 25.04 -9.22
C GLU A 197 -3.20 25.73 -8.08
N ASN A 198 -4.53 25.75 -8.16
CA ASN A 198 -5.37 26.47 -7.20
C ASN A 198 -6.13 25.55 -6.23
N GLY A 199 -6.22 24.24 -6.51
CA GLY A 199 -6.88 23.26 -5.66
C GLY A 199 -8.41 23.20 -5.78
N GLU A 200 -9.00 23.92 -6.74
CA GLU A 200 -10.44 23.95 -6.95
C GLU A 200 -10.94 22.62 -7.49
N PHE A 201 -12.12 22.20 -7.03
CA PHE A 201 -12.80 21.02 -7.55
C PHE A 201 -13.20 21.26 -9.01
N ILE A 202 -12.92 20.28 -9.89
CA ILE A 202 -13.32 20.31 -11.30
C ILE A 202 -14.51 19.39 -11.52
N GLU A 203 -14.32 18.08 -11.32
CA GLU A 203 -15.33 17.07 -11.63
C GLU A 203 -15.09 15.73 -10.92
N VAL A 204 -16.12 14.87 -10.94
CA VAL A 204 -16.02 13.45 -10.60
C VAL A 204 -15.84 12.67 -11.91
N LYS A 205 -14.93 11.68 -11.92
CA LYS A 205 -14.70 10.77 -13.06
C LYS A 205 -15.16 9.35 -12.76
#